data_AF-A0A2A4EB36-F1
#
_entry.id   AF-A0A2A4EB36-F1
#
_cell.length_a   1.000
_cell.length_b   1.000
_cell.length_c   1.000
_cell.angle_alpha   90.00
_cell.angle_beta   90.00
_cell.angle_gamma   90.00
#
_symmetry.space_group_name_H-M   'P 1'
#
loop_
_entity.id
_entity.type
_entity.pdbx_description
1 polymer ?
#
loop_
_entity_poly.entity_id
_entity_poly.type
_entity_poly.pdbx_seq_one_letter_code
_entity_poly.pdbx_strand_id
1 'polypeptide(L)'
;MGGVAAFALALGGVTAAAAADDPVGSISGTVTRADDGAPVEGVTVSADGPTWASTTTDASGAYTLPGLVSGSYIVTFFPEGTDLKREHWQETFDYDQATPVVVGADGDVVGIDASLDEGAAIEGTVTREDDGSPIESVAVQALDSLNEIVGATTTDASGAYRLGGLPEGQYRVRFGAPDPELMPEYWGDVYDFAFGARVSAVEKQTVSGIDASLVIAGHLSGTMTRGADGQPVAGMVLVYDVFESYDQPTAYAGFDGRFRAPVAPGTYKLLFLSDGLKPEYWKDAEIWETATTITVAAGQEVAGIDPVLEPTAVISGTVTVDSAAPSEIRVEAWQNGQNVRTIGANAVTGAYTMHVSKGPYILVARIEFADGTITAQPQYFDGVATADEATPIVVVPGQVVTGVDFALTVDTVAPEPQPTPTLTLTASSVRAGGDITVSGSGFAPGEVVAFELRSDPIALGSLTADQSGRLGGTLRIPASAPAGAHTLVALGAGATVQASIAIQVTAAAATGAAVTGPATAADRLADTGGDVPGAALLTGLFLAIVGLALVRRRRVHG
;
A
#
# COMPACT_ATOMS: atom_id res chain seq x y z
N MET A 1 8.79 49.73 -68.23
CA MET A 1 9.57 50.09 -67.02
C MET A 1 8.64 49.97 -65.83
N GLY A 2 8.90 48.99 -64.97
CA GLY A 2 8.06 48.65 -63.82
C GLY A 2 8.63 47.37 -63.23
N GLY A 3 9.68 47.52 -62.44
CA GLY A 3 10.34 46.42 -61.75
C GLY A 3 9.62 46.08 -60.46
N VAL A 4 9.61 44.79 -60.12
CA VAL A 4 9.40 44.32 -58.75
C VAL A 4 10.47 43.27 -58.50
N ALA A 5 11.33 43.55 -57.52
CA ALA A 5 12.39 42.68 -57.06
C ALA A 5 11.78 41.47 -56.33
N ALA A 6 12.20 40.26 -56.73
CA ALA A 6 11.89 39.04 -56.02
C ALA A 6 12.87 38.87 -54.86
N PHE A 7 12.35 38.91 -53.62
CA PHE A 7 13.07 38.45 -52.43
C PHE A 7 13.06 36.92 -52.43
N ALA A 8 14.23 36.31 -52.61
CA ALA A 8 14.42 34.88 -52.41
C ALA A 8 14.58 34.60 -50.92
N LEU A 9 13.57 33.95 -50.32
CA LEU A 9 13.65 33.38 -48.97
C LEU A 9 14.44 32.06 -49.07
N ALA A 10 15.67 32.06 -48.55
CA ALA A 10 16.44 30.83 -48.38
C ALA A 10 15.88 30.07 -47.16
N LEU A 11 15.04 29.06 -47.43
CA LEU A 11 14.69 28.04 -46.43
C LEU A 11 15.92 27.13 -46.25
N GLY A 12 16.59 27.28 -45.11
CA GLY A 12 17.63 26.35 -44.67
C GLY A 12 17.03 24.95 -44.54
N GLY A 13 17.45 24.04 -45.40
CA GLY A 13 17.17 22.62 -45.24
C GLY A 13 17.85 22.12 -43.98
N VAL A 14 17.07 21.95 -42.91
CA VAL A 14 17.46 21.09 -41.81
C VAL A 14 17.40 19.68 -42.37
N THR A 15 18.56 19.11 -42.70
CA THR A 15 18.68 17.66 -42.87
C THR A 15 18.29 17.05 -41.53
N ALA A 16 17.09 16.49 -41.44
CA ALA A 16 16.74 15.58 -40.37
C ALA A 16 17.81 14.48 -40.39
N ALA A 17 18.60 14.39 -39.32
CA ALA A 17 19.41 13.21 -39.08
C ALA A 17 18.45 12.03 -39.05
N ALA A 18 18.61 11.09 -39.97
CA ALA A 18 17.96 9.79 -39.85
C ALA A 18 18.32 9.24 -38.47
N ALA A 19 17.31 8.91 -37.67
CA ALA A 19 17.53 8.11 -36.47
C ALA A 19 18.26 6.84 -36.92
N ALA A 20 19.47 6.62 -36.40
CA ALA A 20 20.11 5.33 -36.55
C ALA A 20 19.20 4.31 -35.84
N ASP A 21 18.76 3.27 -36.55
CA ASP A 21 18.16 2.11 -35.88
C ASP A 21 19.18 1.63 -34.84
N ASP A 22 18.75 1.52 -33.58
CA ASP A 22 19.57 0.89 -32.55
C ASP A 22 19.95 -0.50 -33.06
N PRO A 23 21.23 -0.93 -32.91
CA PRO A 23 21.62 -2.27 -33.33
C PRO A 23 20.76 -3.29 -32.60
N VAL A 24 20.00 -4.08 -33.37
CA VAL A 24 19.18 -5.18 -32.88
C VAL A 24 19.93 -6.49 -33.04
N GLY A 25 19.90 -7.32 -32.01
CA GLY A 25 20.37 -8.70 -32.02
C GLY A 25 19.22 -9.70 -32.11
N SER A 26 19.56 -10.97 -31.93
CA SER A 26 18.62 -12.07 -31.82
C SER A 26 18.96 -13.00 -30.64
N ILE A 27 18.02 -13.86 -30.26
CA ILE A 27 18.25 -15.00 -29.35
C ILE A 27 17.89 -16.27 -30.10
N SER A 28 18.74 -17.30 -30.07
CA SER A 28 18.50 -18.58 -30.74
C SER A 28 18.91 -19.78 -29.89
N GLY A 29 18.27 -20.91 -30.17
CA GLY A 29 18.50 -22.16 -29.47
C GLY A 29 17.65 -23.28 -30.07
N THR A 30 17.58 -24.38 -29.33
CA THR A 30 16.83 -25.58 -29.66
C THR A 30 15.98 -26.03 -28.47
N VAL A 31 14.82 -26.62 -28.76
CA VAL A 31 13.94 -27.20 -27.74
C VAL A 31 13.85 -28.71 -27.97
N THR A 32 14.12 -29.47 -26.93
CA THR A 32 14.10 -30.94 -26.93
C THR A 32 13.24 -31.47 -25.79
N ARG A 33 12.85 -32.74 -25.85
CA ARG A 33 12.26 -33.43 -24.70
C ARG A 33 13.35 -33.94 -23.76
N ALA A 34 13.14 -33.84 -22.46
CA ALA A 34 14.08 -34.32 -21.44
C ALA A 34 14.16 -35.86 -21.35
N ASP A 35 13.12 -36.58 -21.77
CA ASP A 35 13.01 -38.03 -21.66
C ASP A 35 13.84 -38.79 -22.70
N ASP A 36 13.83 -38.34 -23.96
CA ASP A 36 14.49 -39.02 -25.08
C ASP A 36 15.39 -38.12 -25.96
N GLY A 37 15.40 -36.80 -25.70
CA GLY A 37 16.17 -35.83 -26.47
C GLY A 37 15.59 -35.51 -27.84
N ALA A 38 14.37 -35.96 -28.17
CA ALA A 38 13.72 -35.66 -29.44
C ALA A 38 13.47 -34.15 -29.57
N PRO A 39 13.62 -33.55 -30.76
CA PRO A 39 13.29 -32.15 -30.99
C PRO A 39 11.78 -31.91 -30.87
N VAL A 40 11.40 -30.75 -30.33
CA VAL A 40 9.99 -30.36 -30.16
C VAL A 40 9.65 -29.24 -31.13
N GLU A 41 8.80 -29.55 -32.11
CA GLU A 41 8.27 -28.58 -33.09
C GLU A 41 7.09 -27.79 -32.51
N GLY A 42 6.92 -26.54 -32.94
CA GLY A 42 5.73 -25.74 -32.63
C GLY A 42 5.69 -25.12 -31.24
N VAL A 43 6.75 -25.21 -30.45
CA VAL A 43 6.86 -24.53 -29.14
C VAL A 43 6.92 -23.04 -29.39
N THR A 44 5.98 -22.27 -28.82
CA THR A 44 6.06 -20.81 -28.87
C THR A 44 7.15 -20.36 -27.90
N VAL A 45 8.16 -19.66 -28.40
CA VAL A 45 9.23 -19.10 -27.59
C VAL A 45 9.07 -17.59 -27.56
N SER A 46 9.15 -16.96 -26.39
CA SER A 46 9.11 -15.50 -26.27
C SER A 46 10.33 -14.96 -25.54
N ALA A 47 10.74 -13.75 -25.88
CA ALA A 47 11.64 -12.94 -25.06
C ALA A 47 10.90 -11.68 -24.59
N ASP A 48 10.86 -11.48 -23.28
CA ASP A 48 10.25 -10.33 -22.62
C ASP A 48 11.32 -9.47 -21.93
N GLY A 49 11.32 -8.17 -22.17
CA GLY A 49 12.39 -7.25 -21.78
C GLY A 49 12.20 -5.84 -22.37
N PRO A 50 13.27 -5.12 -22.75
CA PRO A 50 13.16 -3.80 -23.38
C PRO A 50 12.35 -3.79 -24.69
N THR A 51 12.35 -4.92 -25.40
CA THR A 51 11.43 -5.21 -26.50
C THR A 51 10.77 -6.55 -26.26
N TRP A 52 9.66 -6.80 -26.95
CA TRP A 52 9.00 -8.10 -26.92
C TRP A 52 9.12 -8.76 -28.29
N ALA A 53 9.51 -10.04 -28.30
CA ALA A 53 9.53 -10.85 -29.51
C ALA A 53 9.02 -12.26 -29.21
N SER A 54 8.43 -12.91 -30.22
CA SER A 54 8.05 -14.31 -30.17
C SER A 54 8.29 -15.02 -31.50
N THR A 55 8.48 -16.33 -31.44
CA THR A 55 8.65 -17.22 -32.59
C THR A 55 8.15 -18.63 -32.24
N THR A 56 8.18 -19.56 -33.19
CA THR A 56 7.89 -20.98 -32.95
C THR A 56 9.08 -21.85 -33.35
N THR A 57 9.30 -22.96 -32.66
CA THR A 57 10.33 -23.94 -33.05
C THR A 57 9.96 -24.66 -34.34
N ASP A 58 10.95 -24.92 -35.19
CA ASP A 58 10.77 -25.73 -36.40
C ASP A 58 10.81 -27.24 -36.11
N ALA A 59 10.69 -28.08 -37.16
CA ALA A 59 10.73 -29.55 -37.06
C ALA A 59 12.04 -30.12 -36.47
N SER A 60 13.12 -29.33 -36.40
CA SER A 60 14.37 -29.68 -35.74
C SER A 60 14.46 -29.17 -34.30
N GLY A 61 13.38 -28.55 -33.80
CA GLY A 61 13.33 -27.91 -32.49
C GLY A 61 14.03 -26.55 -32.45
N ALA A 62 14.57 -26.06 -33.58
CA ALA A 62 15.35 -24.84 -33.61
C ALA A 62 14.46 -23.60 -33.67
N TYR A 63 14.91 -22.50 -33.04
CA TYR A 63 14.22 -21.22 -33.07
C TYR A 63 15.20 -20.04 -33.14
N THR A 64 14.72 -18.90 -33.65
CA THR A 64 15.42 -17.60 -33.60
C THR A 64 14.41 -16.49 -33.33
N LEU A 65 14.64 -15.72 -32.27
CA LEU A 65 13.90 -14.51 -31.88
C LEU A 65 14.63 -13.28 -32.43
N PRO A 66 14.10 -12.60 -33.46
CA PRO A 66 14.78 -11.47 -34.08
C PRO A 66 14.41 -10.12 -33.42
N GLY A 67 15.20 -9.07 -33.71
CA GLY A 67 14.80 -7.69 -33.48
C GLY A 67 14.94 -7.20 -32.04
N LEU A 68 15.81 -7.83 -31.24
CA LEU A 68 15.98 -7.53 -29.83
C LEU A 68 17.02 -6.42 -29.64
N VAL A 69 16.61 -5.27 -29.12
CA VAL A 69 17.56 -4.21 -28.73
C VAL A 69 18.45 -4.67 -27.56
N SER A 70 19.57 -4.01 -27.33
CA SER A 70 20.45 -4.35 -26.21
C SER A 70 19.74 -4.27 -24.86
N GLY A 71 19.87 -5.31 -24.04
CA GLY A 71 19.29 -5.35 -22.70
C GLY A 71 19.07 -6.77 -22.18
N SER A 72 18.28 -6.87 -21.11
CA SER A 72 18.05 -8.11 -20.37
C SER A 72 16.67 -8.66 -20.68
N TYR A 73 16.58 -9.94 -21.05
CA TYR A 73 15.35 -10.60 -21.48
C TYR A 73 15.08 -11.87 -20.68
N ILE A 74 13.82 -12.11 -20.33
CA ILE A 74 13.35 -13.41 -19.84
C ILE A 74 12.85 -14.21 -21.05
N VAL A 75 13.47 -15.38 -21.29
CA VAL A 75 13.09 -16.29 -22.37
C VAL A 75 12.18 -17.37 -21.82
N THR A 76 11.01 -17.54 -22.44
CA THR A 76 9.97 -18.49 -22.00
C THR A 76 9.57 -19.42 -23.13
N PHE A 77 9.38 -20.70 -22.80
CA PHE A 77 8.99 -21.77 -23.71
C PHE A 77 7.56 -22.23 -23.40
N PHE A 78 6.65 -22.07 -24.35
CA PHE A 78 5.23 -22.41 -24.24
C PHE A 78 4.91 -23.58 -25.17
N PRO A 79 4.98 -24.83 -24.68
CA PRO A 79 4.67 -26.03 -25.46
C PRO A 79 3.16 -26.33 -25.43
N GLU A 80 2.33 -25.32 -25.73
CA GLU A 80 0.86 -25.43 -25.64
C GLU A 80 0.32 -26.59 -26.49
N GLY A 81 -0.68 -27.30 -25.97
CA GLY A 81 -1.27 -28.47 -26.64
C GLY A 81 -0.43 -29.75 -26.60
N THR A 82 0.68 -29.76 -25.85
CA THR A 82 1.53 -30.96 -25.65
C THR A 82 1.41 -31.52 -24.22
N ASP A 83 2.18 -32.56 -23.93
CA ASP A 83 2.38 -33.15 -22.59
C ASP A 83 3.51 -32.48 -21.80
N LEU A 84 4.23 -31.52 -22.38
CA LEU A 84 5.43 -30.89 -21.81
C LEU A 84 5.09 -29.66 -20.97
N LYS A 85 5.88 -29.41 -19.91
CA LYS A 85 5.68 -28.25 -19.04
C LYS A 85 6.20 -26.96 -19.70
N ARG A 86 5.50 -25.84 -19.47
CA ARG A 86 6.01 -24.49 -19.76
C ARG A 86 7.13 -24.16 -18.79
N GLU A 87 8.22 -23.56 -19.26
CA GLU A 87 9.31 -23.09 -18.41
C GLU A 87 9.98 -21.83 -18.97
N HIS A 88 10.77 -21.18 -18.12
CA HIS A 88 11.75 -20.18 -18.52
C HIS A 88 13.12 -20.82 -18.67
N TRP A 89 14.00 -20.18 -19.45
CA TRP A 89 15.36 -20.68 -19.68
C TRP A 89 16.10 -20.99 -18.37
N GLN A 90 16.79 -22.13 -18.35
CA GLN A 90 17.39 -22.78 -17.18
C GLN A 90 16.38 -23.39 -16.18
N GLU A 91 15.37 -24.09 -16.70
CA GLU A 91 14.54 -25.05 -15.94
C GLU A 91 13.81 -24.42 -14.74
N THR A 92 13.28 -23.21 -14.92
CA THR A 92 12.54 -22.49 -13.87
C THR A 92 11.13 -22.14 -14.30
N PHE A 93 10.16 -22.36 -13.41
CA PHE A 93 8.73 -22.10 -13.63
C PHE A 93 8.28 -20.75 -13.07
N ASP A 94 9.14 -20.13 -12.25
CA ASP A 94 8.88 -18.85 -11.61
C ASP A 94 9.59 -17.75 -12.40
N TYR A 95 8.79 -16.82 -12.92
CA TYR A 95 9.26 -15.68 -13.72
C TYR A 95 10.24 -14.81 -12.93
N ASP A 96 9.99 -14.60 -11.63
CA ASP A 96 10.84 -13.74 -10.78
C ASP A 96 12.18 -14.41 -10.43
N GLN A 97 12.28 -15.73 -10.62
CA GLN A 97 13.52 -16.51 -10.46
C GLN A 97 14.20 -16.81 -11.80
N ALA A 98 13.64 -16.34 -12.92
CA ALA A 98 14.19 -16.61 -14.24
C ALA A 98 15.56 -15.95 -14.42
N THR A 99 16.51 -16.71 -14.98
CA THR A 99 17.84 -16.17 -15.30
C THR A 99 17.75 -15.33 -16.57
N PRO A 100 18.06 -14.03 -16.53
CA PRO A 100 17.95 -13.19 -17.71
C PRO A 100 19.03 -13.50 -18.75
N VAL A 101 18.64 -13.48 -20.02
CA VAL A 101 19.53 -13.49 -21.18
C VAL A 101 19.89 -12.05 -21.55
N VAL A 102 21.19 -11.72 -21.56
CA VAL A 102 21.67 -10.37 -21.89
C VAL A 102 22.04 -10.29 -23.37
N VAL A 103 21.31 -9.47 -24.13
CA VAL A 103 21.63 -9.10 -25.51
C VAL A 103 22.54 -7.86 -25.48
N GLY A 104 23.77 -8.00 -25.96
CA GLY A 104 24.73 -6.90 -26.05
C GLY A 104 24.54 -6.03 -27.29
N ALA A 105 25.33 -4.96 -27.41
CA ALA A 105 25.32 -4.08 -28.59
C ALA A 105 25.83 -4.76 -29.87
N ASP A 106 26.55 -5.88 -29.74
CA ASP A 106 27.22 -6.61 -30.84
C ASP A 106 26.46 -7.86 -31.33
N GLY A 107 25.15 -7.94 -31.09
CA GLY A 107 24.28 -8.90 -31.78
C GLY A 107 24.20 -10.30 -31.15
N ASP A 108 23.57 -11.17 -31.95
CA ASP A 108 23.03 -12.52 -31.69
C ASP A 108 23.59 -13.31 -30.49
N VAL A 109 22.68 -13.75 -29.62
CA VAL A 109 22.90 -14.72 -28.56
C VAL A 109 22.44 -16.09 -29.03
N VAL A 110 23.30 -17.11 -28.88
CA VAL A 110 23.04 -18.49 -29.33
C VAL A 110 23.17 -19.46 -28.15
N GLY A 111 22.61 -20.67 -28.29
CA GLY A 111 22.71 -21.72 -27.27
C GLY A 111 21.77 -21.51 -26.08
N ILE A 112 20.68 -20.76 -26.29
CA ILE A 112 19.59 -20.66 -25.32
C ILE A 112 18.68 -21.89 -25.52
N ASP A 113 19.21 -23.07 -25.22
CA ASP A 113 18.51 -24.33 -25.40
C ASP A 113 17.59 -24.66 -24.21
N ALA A 114 16.56 -25.48 -24.44
CA ALA A 114 15.64 -26.00 -23.42
C ALA A 114 15.42 -27.52 -23.57
N SER A 115 15.27 -28.21 -22.45
CA SER A 115 14.99 -29.65 -22.40
C SER A 115 13.73 -29.88 -21.57
N LEU A 116 12.57 -29.83 -22.22
CA LEU A 116 11.28 -29.79 -21.55
C LEU A 116 10.91 -31.15 -20.95
N ASP A 117 10.58 -31.15 -19.67
CA ASP A 117 10.03 -32.31 -18.96
C ASP A 117 8.53 -32.51 -19.26
N GLU A 118 8.11 -33.78 -19.31
CA GLU A 118 6.70 -34.17 -19.32
C GLU A 118 6.02 -33.80 -17.99
N GLY A 119 4.86 -33.16 -18.08
CA GLY A 119 4.00 -32.83 -16.94
C GLY A 119 2.97 -33.91 -16.61
N ALA A 120 2.07 -33.58 -15.71
CA ALA A 120 0.83 -34.32 -15.50
C ALA A 120 -0.19 -33.99 -16.60
N ALA A 121 -1.20 -34.85 -16.74
CA ALA A 121 -2.34 -34.61 -17.61
C ALA A 121 -3.68 -34.79 -16.89
N ILE A 122 -4.69 -34.05 -17.34
CA ILE A 122 -6.08 -34.20 -16.92
C ILE A 122 -6.95 -34.46 -18.16
N GLU A 123 -7.82 -35.46 -18.09
CA GLU A 123 -8.70 -35.86 -19.18
C GLU A 123 -10.15 -36.06 -18.73
N GLY A 124 -11.05 -35.80 -19.67
CA GLY A 124 -12.47 -36.00 -19.49
C GLY A 124 -13.25 -35.67 -20.75
N THR A 125 -14.55 -35.55 -20.57
CA THR A 125 -15.54 -35.21 -21.61
C THR A 125 -16.46 -34.12 -21.12
N VAL A 126 -16.92 -33.27 -22.05
CA VAL A 126 -17.91 -32.24 -21.78
C VAL A 126 -19.14 -32.46 -22.65
N THR A 127 -20.30 -32.50 -22.00
CA THR A 127 -21.61 -32.76 -22.63
C THR A 127 -22.62 -31.69 -22.24
N ARG A 128 -23.77 -31.64 -22.93
CA ARG A 128 -24.94 -30.90 -22.46
C ARG A 128 -25.75 -31.73 -21.48
N GLU A 129 -26.24 -31.12 -20.42
CA GLU A 129 -27.03 -31.83 -19.40
C GLU A 129 -28.43 -32.23 -19.92
N ASP A 130 -29.02 -31.45 -20.82
CA ASP A 130 -30.40 -31.62 -21.27
C ASP A 130 -30.60 -32.83 -22.21
N ASP A 131 -29.62 -33.10 -23.08
CA ASP A 131 -29.71 -34.17 -24.08
C ASP A 131 -28.49 -35.11 -24.14
N GLY A 132 -27.43 -34.82 -23.38
CA GLY A 132 -26.20 -35.62 -23.33
C GLY A 132 -25.32 -35.48 -24.58
N SER A 133 -25.61 -34.55 -25.49
CA SER A 133 -24.79 -34.32 -26.67
C SER A 133 -23.39 -33.78 -26.30
N PRO A 134 -22.33 -34.17 -27.02
CA PRO A 134 -20.99 -33.66 -26.75
C PRO A 134 -20.86 -32.18 -27.14
N ILE A 135 -20.06 -31.43 -26.38
CA ILE A 135 -19.81 -30.02 -26.65
C ILE A 135 -18.37 -29.84 -27.14
N GLU A 136 -18.22 -29.45 -28.39
CA GLU A 136 -16.93 -29.08 -29.00
C GLU A 136 -16.50 -27.67 -28.58
N SER A 137 -15.19 -27.40 -28.58
CA SER A 137 -14.61 -26.07 -28.35
C SER A 137 -14.90 -25.49 -26.96
N VAL A 138 -15.15 -26.33 -25.96
CA VAL A 138 -15.20 -25.91 -24.56
C VAL A 138 -13.78 -25.60 -24.10
N ALA A 139 -13.51 -24.37 -23.68
CA ALA A 139 -12.26 -24.02 -23.02
C ALA A 139 -12.18 -24.72 -21.66
N VAL A 140 -11.22 -25.63 -21.50
CA VAL A 140 -10.96 -26.33 -20.23
C VAL A 140 -9.68 -25.80 -19.63
N GLN A 141 -9.73 -25.31 -18.39
CA GLN A 141 -8.63 -24.62 -17.72
C GLN A 141 -8.31 -25.30 -16.38
N ALA A 142 -7.04 -25.49 -16.08
CA ALA A 142 -6.56 -25.83 -14.75
C ALA A 142 -6.10 -24.55 -14.04
N LEU A 143 -6.77 -24.22 -12.92
CA LEU A 143 -6.49 -23.04 -12.12
C LEU A 143 -5.85 -23.41 -10.80
N ASP A 144 -4.86 -22.64 -10.37
CA ASP A 144 -4.14 -22.87 -9.13
C ASP A 144 -4.90 -22.33 -7.89
N SER A 145 -4.19 -22.18 -6.76
CA SER A 145 -4.78 -21.65 -5.53
C SER A 145 -5.08 -20.15 -5.55
N LEU A 146 -4.44 -19.39 -6.47
CA LEU A 146 -4.59 -17.96 -6.67
C LEU A 146 -5.59 -17.61 -7.78
N ASN A 147 -6.27 -18.62 -8.34
CA ASN A 147 -7.18 -18.49 -9.49
C ASN A 147 -6.45 -18.12 -10.79
N GLU A 148 -5.18 -18.49 -10.91
CA GLU A 148 -4.38 -18.29 -12.12
C GLU A 148 -4.46 -19.51 -13.03
N ILE A 149 -4.62 -19.28 -14.34
CA ILE A 149 -4.66 -20.36 -15.33
C ILE A 149 -3.25 -20.90 -15.55
N VAL A 150 -3.02 -22.14 -15.12
CA VAL A 150 -1.73 -22.81 -15.29
C VAL A 150 -1.65 -23.52 -16.64
N GLY A 151 -2.75 -24.14 -17.07
CA GLY A 151 -2.87 -24.78 -18.37
C GLY A 151 -4.29 -24.68 -18.93
N ALA A 152 -4.41 -24.71 -20.25
CA ALA A 152 -5.69 -24.69 -20.94
C ALA A 152 -5.66 -25.59 -22.18
N THR A 153 -6.82 -26.11 -22.55
CA THR A 153 -7.07 -26.89 -23.77
C THR A 153 -8.51 -26.65 -24.22
N THR A 154 -8.91 -27.23 -25.35
CA THR A 154 -10.31 -27.24 -25.79
C THR A 154 -10.80 -28.65 -26.07
N THR A 155 -12.10 -28.90 -25.86
CA THR A 155 -12.73 -30.15 -26.26
C THR A 155 -12.79 -30.31 -27.77
N ASP A 156 -12.65 -31.56 -28.24
CA ASP A 156 -12.84 -31.93 -29.64
C ASP A 156 -14.33 -32.14 -30.01
N ALA A 157 -14.60 -32.52 -31.26
CA ALA A 157 -15.96 -32.79 -31.76
C ALA A 157 -16.72 -33.91 -31.03
N SER A 158 -16.02 -34.77 -30.27
CA SER A 158 -16.60 -35.79 -29.40
C SER A 158 -16.82 -35.30 -27.97
N GLY A 159 -16.49 -34.04 -27.68
CA GLY A 159 -16.53 -33.45 -26.34
C GLY A 159 -15.36 -33.87 -25.47
N ALA A 160 -14.42 -34.69 -25.97
CA ALA A 160 -13.27 -35.16 -25.21
C ALA A 160 -12.19 -34.09 -25.15
N TYR A 161 -11.46 -34.03 -24.04
CA TYR A 161 -10.29 -33.17 -23.91
C TYR A 161 -9.14 -33.89 -23.21
N ARG A 162 -7.92 -33.45 -23.53
CA ARG A 162 -6.71 -33.75 -22.79
C ARG A 162 -5.95 -32.46 -22.51
N LEU A 163 -5.77 -32.16 -21.23
CA LEU A 163 -4.98 -31.05 -20.73
C LEU A 163 -3.65 -31.59 -20.21
N GLY A 164 -2.60 -31.56 -21.04
CA GLY A 164 -1.25 -32.02 -20.70
C GLY A 164 -0.34 -30.90 -20.20
N GLY A 165 0.88 -31.26 -19.81
CA GLY A 165 1.93 -30.29 -19.49
C GLY A 165 1.76 -29.57 -18.15
N LEU A 166 0.91 -30.09 -17.25
CA LEU A 166 0.70 -29.46 -15.95
C LEU A 166 1.85 -29.79 -15.00
N PRO A 167 2.43 -28.81 -14.30
CA PRO A 167 3.32 -29.10 -13.17
C PRO A 167 2.63 -29.96 -12.10
N GLU A 168 3.42 -30.63 -11.25
CA GLU A 168 2.87 -31.32 -10.08
C GLU A 168 2.19 -30.29 -9.16
N GLY A 169 0.96 -30.58 -8.73
CA GLY A 169 0.19 -29.63 -7.97
C GLY A 169 -1.26 -30.00 -7.72
N GLN A 170 -2.02 -29.03 -7.24
CA GLN A 170 -3.46 -29.15 -7.00
C GLN A 170 -4.18 -28.07 -7.78
N TYR A 171 -5.11 -28.48 -8.64
CA TYR A 171 -5.79 -27.57 -9.56
C TYR A 171 -7.29 -27.66 -9.44
N ARG A 172 -7.99 -26.54 -9.61
CA ARG A 172 -9.42 -26.55 -9.93
C ARG A 172 -9.56 -26.59 -11.43
N VAL A 173 -10.44 -27.44 -11.93
CA VAL A 173 -10.70 -27.53 -13.37
C VAL A 173 -11.97 -26.73 -13.67
N ARG A 174 -11.87 -25.76 -14.56
CA ARG A 174 -12.98 -24.92 -15.04
C ARG A 174 -13.29 -25.25 -16.48
N PHE A 175 -14.58 -25.35 -16.77
CA PHE A 175 -15.17 -25.54 -18.08
C PHE A 175 -15.85 -24.26 -18.50
N GLY A 176 -15.42 -23.69 -19.63
CA GLY A 176 -16.11 -22.57 -20.27
C GLY A 176 -17.41 -22.99 -20.93
N ALA A 177 -18.14 -22.02 -21.48
CA ALA A 177 -19.33 -22.27 -22.27
C ALA A 177 -19.18 -21.56 -23.63
N PRO A 178 -18.96 -22.29 -24.74
CA PRO A 178 -18.88 -21.69 -26.07
C PRO A 178 -20.26 -21.21 -26.57
N ASP A 179 -21.34 -21.79 -26.04
CA ASP A 179 -22.72 -21.36 -26.24
C ASP A 179 -23.14 -20.45 -25.08
N PRO A 180 -23.57 -19.19 -25.33
CA PRO A 180 -23.98 -18.27 -24.28
C PRO A 180 -25.23 -18.70 -23.50
N GLU A 181 -26.00 -19.67 -24.00
CA GLU A 181 -27.14 -20.24 -23.26
C GLU A 181 -26.74 -21.40 -22.36
N LEU A 182 -25.45 -21.76 -22.29
CA LEU A 182 -24.91 -22.72 -21.32
C LEU A 182 -24.16 -22.00 -20.20
N MET A 183 -24.14 -22.61 -19.01
CA MET A 183 -23.42 -22.08 -17.86
C MET A 183 -22.01 -22.69 -17.77
N PRO A 184 -20.94 -21.88 -17.66
CA PRO A 184 -19.61 -22.39 -17.32
C PRO A 184 -19.60 -22.86 -15.86
N GLU A 185 -18.79 -23.88 -15.57
CA GLU A 185 -18.71 -24.49 -14.24
C GLU A 185 -17.29 -24.92 -13.89
N TYR A 186 -17.05 -25.17 -12.61
CA TYR A 186 -15.93 -25.97 -12.12
C TYR A 186 -16.35 -27.42 -12.01
N TRP A 187 -15.37 -28.33 -12.11
CA TRP A 187 -15.60 -29.76 -11.98
C TRP A 187 -16.41 -30.11 -10.71
N GLY A 188 -17.46 -30.92 -10.92
CA GLY A 188 -18.38 -31.35 -9.88
C GLY A 188 -19.65 -30.50 -9.74
N ASP A 189 -20.11 -29.83 -10.81
CA ASP A 189 -21.32 -28.99 -10.83
C ASP A 189 -21.25 -27.85 -9.80
N VAL A 190 -20.13 -27.12 -9.84
CA VAL A 190 -19.84 -26.00 -8.92
C VAL A 190 -19.61 -24.73 -9.71
N TYR A 191 -20.34 -23.66 -9.39
CA TYR A 191 -20.28 -22.40 -10.15
C TYR A 191 -19.41 -21.31 -9.49
N ASP A 192 -18.64 -21.71 -8.48
CA ASP A 192 -17.88 -20.81 -7.61
C ASP A 192 -16.49 -21.39 -7.34
N PHE A 193 -15.47 -20.56 -7.56
CA PHE A 193 -14.07 -20.95 -7.39
C PHE A 193 -13.74 -21.44 -5.98
N ALA A 194 -14.26 -20.79 -4.95
CA ALA A 194 -13.96 -21.12 -3.56
C ALA A 194 -14.44 -22.52 -3.19
N PHE A 195 -15.58 -22.95 -3.76
CA PHE A 195 -16.19 -24.26 -3.49
C PHE A 195 -15.73 -25.38 -4.42
N GLY A 196 -15.06 -25.07 -5.54
CA GLY A 196 -14.59 -26.08 -6.49
C GLY A 196 -13.63 -27.10 -5.87
N ALA A 197 -13.79 -28.38 -6.20
CA ALA A 197 -12.89 -29.44 -5.76
C ALA A 197 -11.52 -29.33 -6.47
N ARG A 198 -10.46 -29.78 -5.79
CA ARG A 198 -9.10 -29.79 -6.35
C ARG A 198 -8.73 -31.18 -6.88
N VAL A 199 -8.21 -31.19 -8.09
CA VAL A 199 -7.62 -32.35 -8.76
C VAL A 199 -6.12 -32.36 -8.47
N SER A 200 -5.63 -33.48 -7.95
CA SER A 200 -4.20 -33.70 -7.69
C SER A 200 -3.50 -34.15 -8.96
N ALA A 201 -2.67 -33.29 -9.52
CA ALA A 201 -1.85 -33.62 -10.67
C ALA A 201 -0.48 -34.09 -10.18
N VAL A 202 -0.08 -35.29 -10.58
CA VAL A 202 1.22 -35.88 -10.25
C VAL A 202 2.00 -36.02 -11.56
N GLU A 203 3.27 -35.63 -11.54
CA GLU A 203 4.12 -35.62 -12.73
C GLU A 203 4.08 -36.97 -13.47
N LYS A 204 3.98 -36.92 -14.81
CA LYS A 204 3.87 -38.09 -15.72
C LYS A 204 2.67 -38.99 -15.46
N GLN A 205 1.68 -38.53 -14.69
CA GLN A 205 0.41 -39.24 -14.50
C GLN A 205 -0.73 -38.52 -15.22
N THR A 206 -1.68 -39.32 -15.71
CA THR A 206 -2.95 -38.82 -16.24
C THR A 206 -4.06 -39.05 -15.22
N VAL A 207 -4.81 -38.00 -14.90
CA VAL A 207 -6.04 -38.07 -14.12
C VAL A 207 -7.22 -38.05 -15.09
N SER A 208 -7.95 -39.16 -15.16
CA SER A 208 -9.12 -39.30 -16.05
C SER A 208 -10.44 -39.17 -15.27
N GLY A 209 -11.54 -38.99 -15.99
CA GLY A 209 -12.90 -38.93 -15.41
C GLY A 209 -13.22 -37.57 -14.80
N ILE A 210 -12.50 -36.53 -15.22
CA ILE A 210 -12.81 -35.15 -14.86
C ILE A 210 -13.82 -34.63 -15.90
N ASP A 211 -15.03 -35.19 -15.86
CA ASP A 211 -16.09 -34.89 -16.82
C ASP A 211 -16.96 -33.70 -16.37
N ALA A 212 -17.63 -33.05 -17.32
CA ALA A 212 -18.59 -31.97 -17.10
C ALA A 212 -19.87 -32.16 -17.93
N SER A 213 -20.99 -31.69 -17.40
CA SER A 213 -22.28 -31.69 -18.11
C SER A 213 -22.91 -30.33 -17.95
N LEU A 214 -22.73 -29.47 -18.96
CA LEU A 214 -23.09 -28.06 -18.86
C LEU A 214 -24.60 -27.90 -18.94
N VAL A 215 -25.14 -27.21 -17.94
CA VAL A 215 -26.56 -26.89 -17.83
C VAL A 215 -26.95 -25.71 -18.72
N ILE A 216 -28.19 -25.72 -19.21
CA ILE A 216 -28.78 -24.54 -19.86
C ILE A 216 -29.02 -23.46 -18.81
N ALA A 217 -28.50 -22.26 -19.08
CA ALA A 217 -28.67 -21.08 -18.24
C ALA A 217 -30.17 -20.78 -18.03
N GLY A 218 -30.55 -20.61 -16.76
CA GLY A 218 -31.75 -19.88 -16.41
C GLY A 218 -31.54 -18.38 -16.63
N HIS A 219 -32.61 -17.60 -16.63
CA HIS A 219 -32.55 -16.18 -16.93
C HIS A 219 -33.45 -15.36 -16.01
N LEU A 220 -32.93 -14.25 -15.51
CA LEU A 220 -33.66 -13.23 -14.75
C LEU A 220 -33.81 -12.00 -15.64
N SER A 221 -35.04 -11.55 -15.88
CA SER A 221 -35.26 -10.39 -16.76
C SER A 221 -36.33 -9.42 -16.27
N GLY A 222 -36.15 -8.17 -16.68
CA GLY A 222 -37.11 -7.10 -16.43
C GLY A 222 -36.59 -5.74 -16.88
N THR A 223 -37.21 -4.69 -16.36
CA THR A 223 -36.99 -3.30 -16.76
C THR A 223 -36.78 -2.42 -15.55
N MET A 224 -35.61 -1.80 -15.45
CA MET A 224 -35.29 -0.79 -14.45
C MET A 224 -35.90 0.56 -14.85
N THR A 225 -36.65 1.18 -13.94
CA THR A 225 -37.25 2.51 -14.17
C THR A 225 -36.95 3.46 -13.01
N ARG A 226 -37.02 4.77 -13.28
CA ARG A 226 -36.85 5.82 -12.27
C ARG A 226 -38.19 6.18 -11.66
N GLY A 227 -38.30 6.19 -10.33
CA GLY A 227 -39.55 6.52 -9.62
C GLY A 227 -40.11 7.92 -9.92
N ALA A 228 -39.24 8.91 -10.16
CA ALA A 228 -39.67 10.30 -10.37
C ALA A 228 -40.47 10.55 -11.65
N ASP A 229 -40.22 9.79 -12.73
CA ASP A 229 -40.76 10.05 -14.07
C ASP A 229 -41.14 8.77 -14.85
N GLY A 230 -40.90 7.59 -14.29
CA GLY A 230 -41.11 6.29 -14.93
C GLY A 230 -40.18 6.02 -16.12
N GLN A 231 -39.15 6.84 -16.33
CA GLN A 231 -38.23 6.66 -17.46
C GLN A 231 -37.35 5.43 -17.24
N PRO A 232 -36.95 4.72 -18.31
CA PRO A 232 -36.01 3.62 -18.20
C PRO A 232 -34.65 4.10 -17.69
N VAL A 233 -33.99 3.23 -16.94
CA VAL A 233 -32.71 3.52 -16.29
C VAL A 233 -31.68 2.49 -16.70
N ALA A 234 -30.57 2.95 -17.30
CA ALA A 234 -29.38 2.13 -17.44
C ALA A 234 -28.72 1.93 -16.08
N GLY A 235 -28.22 0.73 -15.82
CA GLY A 235 -27.67 0.41 -14.52
C GLY A 235 -27.08 -0.98 -14.45
N MET A 236 -26.60 -1.30 -13.26
CA MET A 236 -26.01 -2.58 -12.93
C MET A 236 -27.00 -3.43 -12.15
N VAL A 237 -27.08 -4.71 -12.51
CA VAL A 237 -27.89 -5.72 -11.83
C VAL A 237 -26.93 -6.75 -11.24
N LEU A 238 -26.71 -6.66 -9.92
CA LEU A 238 -25.91 -7.62 -9.20
C LEU A 238 -26.80 -8.80 -8.80
N VAL A 239 -26.40 -10.00 -9.23
CA VAL A 239 -27.08 -11.25 -8.94
C VAL A 239 -26.25 -11.99 -7.90
N TYR A 240 -26.77 -12.11 -6.68
CA TYR A 240 -26.12 -12.83 -5.60
C TYR A 240 -26.78 -14.20 -5.42
N ASP A 241 -25.98 -15.23 -5.17
CA ASP A 241 -26.51 -16.44 -4.55
C ASP A 241 -26.93 -16.18 -3.09
N VAL A 242 -27.56 -17.15 -2.43
CA VAL A 242 -28.00 -16.98 -1.02
C VAL A 242 -26.86 -16.90 0.00
N PHE A 243 -25.60 -17.12 -0.41
CA PHE A 243 -24.41 -17.07 0.43
C PHE A 243 -23.57 -15.81 0.22
N GLU A 244 -24.11 -14.80 -0.48
CA GLU A 244 -23.42 -13.56 -0.86
C GLU A 244 -22.19 -13.77 -1.76
N SER A 245 -22.09 -14.92 -2.42
CA SER A 245 -20.98 -15.14 -3.33
C SER A 245 -21.15 -14.34 -4.63
N TYR A 246 -20.01 -13.83 -5.12
CA TYR A 246 -19.87 -12.92 -6.26
C TYR A 246 -18.98 -13.57 -7.32
N ASP A 247 -19.40 -14.71 -7.86
CA ASP A 247 -18.68 -15.35 -9.00
C ASP A 247 -19.56 -15.44 -10.26
N GLN A 248 -20.75 -14.82 -10.23
CA GLN A 248 -21.70 -14.78 -11.34
C GLN A 248 -21.57 -13.48 -12.16
N PRO A 249 -21.86 -13.50 -13.47
CA PRO A 249 -21.73 -12.33 -14.30
C PRO A 249 -22.63 -11.20 -13.80
N THR A 250 -22.03 -10.02 -13.62
CA THR A 250 -22.78 -8.77 -13.50
C THR A 250 -23.62 -8.57 -14.76
N ALA A 251 -24.94 -8.47 -14.62
CA ALA A 251 -25.80 -8.09 -15.72
C ALA A 251 -25.98 -6.56 -15.75
N TYR A 252 -26.28 -6.03 -16.93
CA TYR A 252 -26.48 -4.60 -17.13
C TYR A 252 -27.85 -4.35 -17.74
N ALA A 253 -28.54 -3.35 -17.22
CA ALA A 253 -29.69 -2.77 -17.90
C ALA A 253 -29.20 -1.77 -18.94
N GLY A 254 -29.69 -1.90 -20.17
CA GLY A 254 -29.43 -0.96 -21.25
C GLY A 254 -30.07 0.41 -21.01
N PHE A 255 -29.86 1.36 -21.93
CA PHE A 255 -30.52 2.68 -21.89
C PHE A 255 -32.05 2.61 -22.06
N ASP A 256 -32.57 1.49 -22.54
CA ASP A 256 -34.01 1.16 -22.56
C ASP A 256 -34.49 0.53 -21.24
N GLY A 257 -33.62 0.44 -20.23
CA GLY A 257 -33.90 -0.08 -18.89
C GLY A 257 -33.94 -1.59 -18.82
N ARG A 258 -33.86 -2.30 -19.95
CA ARG A 258 -34.04 -3.75 -19.98
C ARG A 258 -32.76 -4.46 -19.61
N PHE A 259 -32.89 -5.51 -18.81
CA PHE A 259 -31.82 -6.45 -18.52
C PHE A 259 -32.31 -7.89 -18.71
N ARG A 260 -31.36 -8.77 -19.01
CA ARG A 260 -31.52 -10.22 -18.98
C ARG A 260 -30.21 -10.82 -18.48
N ALA A 261 -30.25 -11.45 -17.31
CA ALA A 261 -29.09 -12.01 -16.63
C ALA A 261 -29.11 -13.53 -16.72
N PRO A 262 -28.11 -14.18 -17.34
CA PRO A 262 -27.98 -15.63 -17.29
C PRO A 262 -27.52 -16.06 -15.89
N VAL A 263 -28.09 -17.14 -15.37
CA VAL A 263 -27.76 -17.73 -14.07
C VAL A 263 -27.78 -19.25 -14.15
N ALA A 264 -26.95 -19.89 -13.33
CA ALA A 264 -27.10 -21.32 -13.06
C ALA A 264 -28.49 -21.61 -12.44
N PRO A 265 -28.92 -22.88 -12.38
CA PRO A 265 -30.03 -23.25 -11.51
C PRO A 265 -29.70 -22.92 -10.05
N GLY A 266 -30.58 -22.22 -9.36
CA GLY A 266 -30.26 -21.73 -8.03
C GLY A 266 -31.30 -20.82 -7.42
N THR A 267 -30.95 -20.24 -6.28
CA THR A 267 -31.77 -19.23 -5.60
C THR A 267 -30.94 -17.98 -5.40
N TYR A 268 -31.51 -16.84 -5.78
CA TYR A 268 -30.80 -15.59 -5.96
C TYR A 268 -31.48 -14.43 -5.26
N LYS A 269 -30.69 -13.41 -4.92
CA LYS A 269 -31.15 -12.06 -4.56
C LYS A 269 -30.53 -11.07 -5.52
N LEU A 270 -31.27 -10.02 -5.86
CA LEU A 270 -30.85 -9.01 -6.82
C LEU A 270 -30.69 -7.66 -6.14
N LEU A 271 -29.58 -6.98 -6.42
CA LEU A 271 -29.36 -5.58 -6.09
C LEU A 271 -29.26 -4.78 -7.39
N PHE A 272 -30.01 -3.70 -7.45
CA PHE A 272 -30.07 -2.79 -8.59
C PHE A 272 -29.35 -1.50 -8.24
N LEU A 273 -28.42 -1.09 -9.10
CA LEU A 273 -27.65 0.14 -8.93
C LEU A 273 -27.71 0.98 -10.19
N SER A 274 -27.88 2.28 -10.02
CA SER A 274 -27.69 3.26 -11.09
C SER A 274 -27.19 4.57 -10.48
N ASP A 275 -26.47 5.35 -11.28
CA ASP A 275 -25.89 6.60 -10.82
C ASP A 275 -26.98 7.60 -10.41
N GLY A 276 -26.76 8.31 -9.30
CA GLY A 276 -27.71 9.25 -8.72
C GLY A 276 -29.01 8.65 -8.17
N LEU A 277 -29.21 7.33 -8.23
CA LEU A 277 -30.39 6.64 -7.68
C LEU A 277 -30.04 5.84 -6.43
N LYS A 278 -31.04 5.62 -5.56
CA LYS A 278 -30.89 4.79 -4.35
C LYS A 278 -30.71 3.33 -4.78
N PRO A 279 -29.65 2.63 -4.34
CA PRO A 279 -29.54 1.19 -4.52
C PRO A 279 -30.71 0.47 -3.85
N GLU A 280 -31.22 -0.58 -4.47
CA GLU A 280 -32.40 -1.29 -4.00
C GLU A 280 -32.29 -2.78 -4.26
N TYR A 281 -32.64 -3.61 -3.26
CA TYR A 281 -32.83 -5.03 -3.48
C TYR A 281 -34.24 -5.33 -3.99
N TRP A 282 -34.38 -6.40 -4.78
CA TRP A 282 -35.67 -6.78 -5.37
C TRP A 282 -36.86 -6.74 -4.39
N LYS A 283 -37.94 -6.10 -4.84
CA LYS A 283 -39.17 -5.75 -4.10
C LYS A 283 -38.95 -4.76 -2.95
N ASP A 284 -38.33 -3.62 -3.26
CA ASP A 284 -38.18 -2.49 -2.33
C ASP A 284 -37.45 -2.85 -1.02
N ALA A 285 -36.64 -3.91 -1.04
CA ALA A 285 -35.89 -4.32 0.14
C ALA A 285 -34.67 -3.40 0.31
N GLU A 286 -34.51 -2.83 1.51
CA GLU A 286 -33.44 -1.86 1.79
C GLU A 286 -32.11 -2.51 2.14
N ILE A 287 -32.17 -3.73 2.70
CA ILE A 287 -31.00 -4.47 3.16
C ILE A 287 -31.12 -5.94 2.75
N TRP A 288 -29.95 -6.57 2.67
CA TRP A 288 -29.79 -7.96 2.28
C TRP A 288 -30.70 -8.93 3.03
N GLU A 289 -30.83 -8.78 4.34
CA GLU A 289 -31.58 -9.67 5.22
C GLU A 289 -33.08 -9.69 4.89
N THR A 290 -33.58 -8.58 4.34
CA THR A 290 -34.98 -8.41 3.95
C THR A 290 -35.23 -8.66 2.46
N ALA A 291 -34.18 -8.85 1.67
CA ALA A 291 -34.27 -9.04 0.22
C ALA A 291 -35.03 -10.32 -0.14
N THR A 292 -35.93 -10.21 -1.13
CA THR A 292 -36.70 -11.35 -1.63
C THR A 292 -35.82 -12.27 -2.47
N THR A 293 -35.88 -13.57 -2.18
CA THR A 293 -35.20 -14.59 -2.99
C THR A 293 -36.01 -14.99 -4.22
N ILE A 294 -35.32 -15.30 -5.31
CA ILE A 294 -35.89 -15.82 -6.57
C ILE A 294 -35.22 -17.14 -6.88
N THR A 295 -36.01 -18.20 -7.07
CA THR A 295 -35.50 -19.51 -7.50
C THR A 295 -35.64 -19.64 -9.02
N VAL A 296 -34.58 -20.10 -9.68
CA VAL A 296 -34.48 -20.28 -11.12
C VAL A 296 -34.06 -21.72 -11.40
N ALA A 297 -34.78 -22.41 -12.27
CA ALA A 297 -34.41 -23.73 -12.78
C ALA A 297 -33.62 -23.63 -14.09
N ALA A 298 -33.01 -24.75 -14.51
CA ALA A 298 -32.32 -24.85 -15.80
C ALA A 298 -33.22 -24.40 -16.96
N GLY A 299 -32.70 -23.52 -17.83
CA GLY A 299 -33.43 -22.95 -18.97
C GLY A 299 -34.66 -22.10 -18.62
N GLN A 300 -34.94 -21.84 -17.34
CA GLN A 300 -36.13 -21.10 -16.93
C GLN A 300 -35.92 -19.59 -17.11
N GLU A 301 -36.84 -18.92 -17.81
CA GLU A 301 -36.95 -17.47 -17.82
C GLU A 301 -37.87 -16.99 -16.68
N VAL A 302 -37.32 -16.28 -15.72
CA VAL A 302 -38.05 -15.56 -14.67
C VAL A 302 -38.10 -14.07 -15.04
N ALA A 303 -39.19 -13.69 -15.68
CA ALA A 303 -39.44 -12.33 -16.14
C ALA A 303 -40.27 -11.50 -15.14
N GLY A 304 -40.42 -10.20 -15.42
CA GLY A 304 -41.24 -9.27 -14.63
C GLY A 304 -40.52 -8.73 -13.39
N ILE A 305 -39.19 -8.73 -13.43
CA ILE A 305 -38.34 -8.18 -12.38
C ILE A 305 -38.12 -6.69 -12.68
N ASP A 306 -39.12 -5.87 -12.41
CA ASP A 306 -39.17 -4.47 -12.82
C ASP A 306 -39.01 -3.50 -11.61
N PRO A 307 -37.78 -3.20 -11.15
CA PRO A 307 -37.55 -2.31 -10.02
C PRO A 307 -37.80 -0.84 -10.39
N VAL A 308 -38.23 -0.06 -9.41
CA VAL A 308 -38.51 1.38 -9.54
C VAL A 308 -37.55 2.15 -8.63
N LEU A 309 -36.40 2.55 -9.19
CA LEU A 309 -35.34 3.19 -8.43
C LEU A 309 -35.63 4.67 -8.15
N GLU A 310 -35.63 5.01 -6.87
CA GLU A 310 -35.86 6.38 -6.41
C GLU A 310 -34.59 7.24 -6.55
N PRO A 311 -34.69 8.48 -7.07
CA PRO A 311 -33.56 9.39 -7.09
C PRO A 311 -33.06 9.75 -5.70
N THR A 312 -31.74 9.82 -5.53
CA THR A 312 -31.13 10.42 -4.35
C THR A 312 -31.30 11.94 -4.38
N ALA A 313 -31.42 12.55 -3.21
CA ALA A 313 -31.25 13.98 -3.05
C ALA A 313 -29.75 14.32 -2.97
N VAL A 314 -29.39 15.50 -3.44
CA VAL A 314 -28.03 16.03 -3.41
C VAL A 314 -27.97 17.15 -2.38
N ILE A 315 -27.06 17.03 -1.42
CA ILE A 315 -26.72 18.10 -0.47
C ILE A 315 -25.30 18.55 -0.75
N SER A 316 -25.07 19.86 -0.92
CA SER A 316 -23.73 20.40 -1.17
C SER A 316 -23.48 21.70 -0.41
N GLY A 317 -22.19 21.95 -0.17
CA GLY A 317 -21.69 23.13 0.48
C GLY A 317 -20.18 23.11 0.59
N THR A 318 -19.67 23.91 1.50
CA THR A 318 -18.25 24.09 1.78
C THR A 318 -17.96 23.94 3.26
N VAL A 319 -16.79 23.38 3.58
CA VAL A 319 -16.27 23.32 4.95
C VAL A 319 -15.04 24.22 5.01
N THR A 320 -15.13 25.29 5.78
CA THR A 320 -14.02 26.20 6.05
C THR A 320 -13.39 25.87 7.39
N VAL A 321 -12.06 25.95 7.47
CA VAL A 321 -11.27 25.63 8.67
C VAL A 321 -10.31 26.79 8.92
N ASP A 322 -10.25 27.30 10.15
CA ASP A 322 -9.44 28.46 10.55
C ASP A 322 -7.99 28.12 10.96
N SER A 323 -7.43 27.02 10.46
CA SER A 323 -6.07 26.56 10.78
C SER A 323 -5.33 26.01 9.56
N ALA A 324 -4.15 25.42 9.76
CA ALA A 324 -3.38 24.80 8.68
C ALA A 324 -4.18 23.70 7.96
N ALA A 325 -3.74 23.32 6.74
CA ALA A 325 -4.45 22.34 5.93
C ALA A 325 -4.70 21.03 6.72
N PRO A 326 -5.96 20.60 6.88
CA PRO A 326 -6.29 19.37 7.58
C PRO A 326 -5.80 18.14 6.82
N SER A 327 -5.56 17.03 7.52
CA SER A 327 -5.33 15.74 6.85
C SER A 327 -6.62 15.19 6.26
N GLU A 328 -7.75 15.45 6.92
CA GLU A 328 -9.07 15.00 6.45
C GLU A 328 -10.20 15.92 6.93
N ILE A 329 -11.13 16.20 6.02
CA ILE A 329 -12.39 16.90 6.31
C ILE A 329 -13.53 15.94 5.98
N ARG A 330 -14.38 15.62 6.96
CA ARG A 330 -15.52 14.73 6.81
C ARG A 330 -16.82 15.49 7.04
N VAL A 331 -17.82 15.22 6.20
CA VAL A 331 -19.21 15.61 6.45
C VAL A 331 -20.04 14.34 6.60
N GLU A 332 -20.81 14.27 7.68
CA GLU A 332 -21.60 13.10 8.05
C GLU A 332 -23.09 13.45 8.03
N ALA A 333 -23.91 12.55 7.51
CA ALA A 333 -25.37 12.61 7.64
C ALA A 333 -25.87 11.58 8.63
N TRP A 334 -26.65 12.07 9.60
CA TRP A 334 -27.23 11.27 10.67
C TRP A 334 -28.75 11.25 10.54
N GLN A 335 -29.33 10.06 10.61
CA GLN A 335 -30.77 9.83 10.61
C GLN A 335 -31.11 8.86 11.74
N ASN A 336 -32.09 9.21 12.58
CA ASN A 336 -32.51 8.40 13.73
C ASN A 336 -31.36 7.98 14.67
N GLY A 337 -30.36 8.85 14.83
CA GLY A 337 -29.19 8.58 15.69
C GLY A 337 -28.15 7.62 15.09
N GLN A 338 -28.29 7.25 13.81
CA GLN A 338 -27.29 6.47 13.09
C GLN A 338 -26.65 7.31 11.99
N ASN A 339 -25.33 7.21 11.85
CA ASN A 339 -24.62 7.72 10.68
C ASN A 339 -24.99 6.85 9.49
N VAL A 340 -25.59 7.44 8.46
CA VAL A 340 -26.02 6.74 7.24
C VAL A 340 -25.16 7.09 6.03
N ARG A 341 -24.32 8.12 6.13
CA ARG A 341 -23.43 8.58 5.06
C ARG A 341 -22.29 9.42 5.63
N THR A 342 -21.07 9.12 5.22
CA THR A 342 -19.89 9.97 5.44
C THR A 342 -19.23 10.25 4.09
N ILE A 343 -18.88 11.50 3.83
CA ILE A 343 -18.18 11.91 2.62
C ILE A 343 -17.01 12.83 2.99
N GLY A 344 -15.95 12.79 2.18
CA GLY A 344 -14.84 13.72 2.30
C GLY A 344 -15.15 15.05 1.60
N ALA A 345 -14.74 16.15 2.22
CA ALA A 345 -14.68 17.45 1.53
C ALA A 345 -13.29 17.63 0.90
N ASN A 346 -13.22 18.43 -0.16
CA ASN A 346 -11.94 18.78 -0.77
C ASN A 346 -11.05 19.53 0.24
N ALA A 347 -9.83 19.04 0.48
CA ALA A 347 -8.93 19.61 1.50
C ALA A 347 -8.47 21.06 1.21
N VAL A 348 -8.58 21.52 -0.05
CA VAL A 348 -8.17 22.86 -0.48
C VAL A 348 -9.37 23.80 -0.55
N THR A 349 -10.46 23.38 -1.19
CA THR A 349 -11.62 24.24 -1.44
C THR A 349 -12.71 24.11 -0.39
N GLY A 350 -12.65 23.07 0.47
CA GLY A 350 -13.71 22.71 1.40
C GLY A 350 -14.97 22.18 0.74
N ALA A 351 -15.04 22.14 -0.59
CA ALA A 351 -16.26 21.79 -1.32
C ALA A 351 -16.60 20.31 -1.12
N TYR A 352 -17.89 20.03 -0.95
CA TYR A 352 -18.39 18.67 -0.81
C TYR A 352 -19.74 18.49 -1.50
N THR A 353 -20.06 17.24 -1.85
CA THR A 353 -21.36 16.86 -2.40
C THR A 353 -21.74 15.50 -1.84
N MET A 354 -22.98 15.39 -1.37
CA MET A 354 -23.49 14.23 -0.67
C MET A 354 -24.80 13.78 -1.31
N HIS A 355 -24.90 12.48 -1.60
CA HIS A 355 -26.13 11.84 -2.08
C HIS A 355 -26.79 11.09 -0.93
N VAL A 356 -28.05 11.42 -0.62
CA VAL A 356 -28.83 10.80 0.46
C VAL A 356 -30.22 10.42 -0.04
N SER A 357 -30.87 9.48 0.64
CA SER A 357 -32.27 9.14 0.39
C SER A 357 -33.20 10.26 0.87
N LYS A 358 -34.52 10.12 0.67
CA LYS A 358 -35.50 11.03 1.26
C LYS A 358 -35.46 10.95 2.79
N GLY A 359 -35.68 12.08 3.45
CA GLY A 359 -35.87 12.12 4.91
C GLY A 359 -35.20 13.32 5.59
N PRO A 360 -35.37 13.43 6.91
CA PRO A 360 -34.64 14.40 7.72
C PRO A 360 -33.23 13.90 8.01
N TYR A 361 -32.26 14.81 7.92
CA TYR A 361 -30.87 14.55 8.26
C TYR A 361 -30.33 15.63 9.18
N ILE A 362 -29.62 15.21 10.22
CA ILE A 362 -28.71 16.09 10.97
C ILE A 362 -27.34 15.95 10.33
N LEU A 363 -26.77 17.05 9.86
CA LEU A 363 -25.43 17.05 9.30
C LEU A 363 -24.42 17.59 10.30
N VAL A 364 -23.22 17.00 10.28
CA VAL A 364 -22.09 17.44 11.10
C VAL A 364 -20.80 17.37 10.29
N ALA A 365 -19.97 18.40 10.41
CA ALA A 365 -18.62 18.42 9.86
C ALA A 365 -17.59 18.14 10.95
N ARG A 366 -16.57 17.36 10.60
CA ARG A 366 -15.45 16.97 11.46
C ARG A 366 -14.13 17.12 10.70
N ILE A 367 -13.07 17.39 11.44
CA ILE A 367 -11.72 17.48 10.87
C ILE A 367 -10.73 16.67 11.69
N GLU A 368 -9.76 16.09 11.00
CA GLU A 368 -8.58 15.44 11.56
C GLU A 368 -7.33 16.14 11.01
N PHE A 369 -6.30 16.29 11.85
CA PHE A 369 -5.02 16.92 11.48
C PHE A 369 -3.90 15.89 11.39
N ALA A 370 -2.94 16.15 10.50
CA ALA A 370 -1.85 15.22 10.17
C ALA A 370 -0.89 14.93 11.33
N ASP A 371 -0.83 15.82 12.33
CA ASP A 371 0.10 15.74 13.46
C ASP A 371 -0.50 15.06 14.71
N GLY A 372 -1.73 14.56 14.63
CA GLY A 372 -2.43 13.89 15.73
C GLY A 372 -2.87 14.82 16.86
N THR A 373 -2.77 16.15 16.69
CA THR A 373 -3.37 17.11 17.62
C THR A 373 -4.87 17.31 17.32
N ILE A 374 -5.71 17.45 18.35
CA ILE A 374 -7.12 17.85 18.18
C ILE A 374 -7.56 18.72 19.36
N THR A 375 -8.31 19.81 19.09
CA THR A 375 -9.75 19.90 19.39
C THR A 375 -10.38 21.00 18.54
N ALA A 376 -10.76 20.69 17.30
CA ALA A 376 -11.88 21.40 16.68
C ALA A 376 -13.15 20.72 17.15
N GLN A 377 -14.05 21.48 17.78
CA GLN A 377 -15.37 20.94 18.10
C GLN A 377 -16.08 20.61 16.78
N PRO A 378 -16.74 19.45 16.67
CA PRO A 378 -17.58 19.17 15.51
C PRO A 378 -18.63 20.27 15.40
N GLN A 379 -18.90 20.72 14.18
CA GLN A 379 -19.96 21.69 13.95
C GLN A 379 -21.13 21.00 13.27
N TYR A 380 -22.30 21.11 13.89
CA TYR A 380 -23.55 20.68 13.30
C TYR A 380 -24.12 21.79 12.42
N PHE A 381 -24.97 21.41 11.46
CA PHE A 381 -25.59 22.35 10.53
C PHE A 381 -26.29 23.51 11.29
N ASP A 382 -26.31 24.71 10.67
CA ASP A 382 -26.62 26.02 11.28
C ASP A 382 -25.58 26.54 12.29
N GLY A 383 -24.38 25.95 12.31
CA GLY A 383 -23.26 26.47 13.10
C GLY A 383 -23.35 26.17 14.59
N VAL A 384 -24.18 25.19 14.97
CA VAL A 384 -24.42 24.80 16.37
C VAL A 384 -23.48 23.69 16.82
N ALA A 385 -23.31 23.56 18.14
CA ALA A 385 -22.33 22.63 18.73
C ALA A 385 -22.90 21.22 18.96
N THR A 386 -24.21 21.05 18.91
CA THR A 386 -24.88 19.79 19.27
C THR A 386 -25.93 19.40 18.24
N ALA A 387 -26.21 18.09 18.16
CA ALA A 387 -27.24 17.56 17.27
C ALA A 387 -28.65 18.06 17.62
N ASP A 388 -28.95 18.28 18.91
CA ASP A 388 -30.27 18.72 19.38
C ASP A 388 -30.59 20.17 18.98
N GLU A 389 -29.55 20.98 18.77
CA GLU A 389 -29.67 22.39 18.35
C GLU A 389 -29.71 22.56 16.84
N ALA A 390 -29.35 21.52 16.07
CA ALA A 390 -29.22 21.58 14.63
C ALA A 390 -30.58 21.50 13.93
N THR A 391 -30.81 22.37 12.93
CA THR A 391 -32.00 22.25 12.08
C THR A 391 -31.87 21.02 11.18
N PRO A 392 -32.83 20.07 11.21
CA PRO A 392 -32.80 18.95 10.29
C PRO A 392 -32.99 19.41 8.84
N ILE A 393 -32.12 18.94 7.95
CA ILE A 393 -32.30 19.11 6.50
C ILE A 393 -33.24 18.02 6.03
N VAL A 394 -34.45 18.40 5.61
CA VAL A 394 -35.44 17.49 5.05
C VAL A 394 -35.34 17.51 3.54
N VAL A 395 -35.02 16.36 2.94
CA VAL A 395 -34.92 16.22 1.49
C VAL A 395 -35.96 15.26 0.91
N VAL A 396 -36.42 15.55 -0.30
CA VAL A 396 -37.25 14.66 -1.13
C VAL A 396 -36.45 14.08 -2.30
N PRO A 397 -36.90 12.99 -2.95
CA PRO A 397 -36.17 12.37 -4.05
C PRO A 397 -35.80 13.37 -5.16
N GLY A 398 -34.54 13.37 -5.58
CA GLY A 398 -34.01 14.23 -6.65
C GLY A 398 -33.83 15.71 -6.28
N GLN A 399 -34.13 16.10 -5.04
CA GLN A 399 -33.93 17.48 -4.58
C GLN A 399 -32.44 17.83 -4.54
N VAL A 400 -32.11 19.05 -4.97
CA VAL A 400 -30.77 19.63 -4.78
C VAL A 400 -30.84 20.71 -3.71
N VAL A 401 -30.09 20.52 -2.62
CA VAL A 401 -29.92 21.47 -1.52
C VAL A 401 -28.48 21.97 -1.56
N THR A 402 -28.30 23.27 -1.75
CA THR A 402 -26.98 23.91 -1.81
C THR A 402 -26.82 24.90 -0.65
N GLY A 403 -25.59 25.36 -0.40
CA GLY A 403 -25.30 26.35 0.65
C GLY A 403 -25.33 25.76 2.06
N VAL A 404 -25.09 24.46 2.19
CA VAL A 404 -24.99 23.78 3.47
C VAL A 404 -23.55 23.87 3.96
N ASP A 405 -23.19 25.04 4.45
CA ASP A 405 -21.80 25.37 4.76
C ASP A 405 -21.46 25.14 6.24
N PHE A 406 -20.19 24.82 6.50
CA PHE A 406 -19.61 24.68 7.82
C PHE A 406 -18.37 25.57 7.97
N ALA A 407 -18.16 26.09 9.16
CA ALA A 407 -16.98 26.85 9.57
C ALA A 407 -16.46 26.28 10.90
N LEU A 408 -15.47 25.38 10.81
CA LEU A 408 -14.84 24.80 11.99
C LEU A 408 -13.75 25.73 12.52
N THR A 409 -13.78 25.94 13.83
CA THR A 409 -12.75 26.67 14.56
C THR A 409 -11.90 25.72 15.39
N VAL A 410 -10.57 25.88 15.32
CA VAL A 410 -9.61 25.11 16.12
C VAL A 410 -9.28 25.86 17.40
N ASP A 411 -9.56 25.26 18.55
CA ASP A 411 -9.14 25.77 19.84
C ASP A 411 -7.61 25.62 19.99
N THR A 412 -6.86 26.62 19.50
CA THR A 412 -5.41 26.66 19.69
C THR A 412 -5.09 27.12 21.12
N VAL A 413 -4.72 26.17 21.99
CA VAL A 413 -4.08 26.53 23.26
C VAL A 413 -2.64 26.94 22.94
N ALA A 414 -2.34 28.24 23.02
CA ALA A 414 -0.97 28.74 22.85
C ALA A 414 -0.03 28.08 23.88
N PRO A 415 1.14 27.55 23.49
CA PRO A 415 2.09 26.98 24.45
C PRO A 415 2.65 28.07 25.37
N GLU A 416 2.66 27.79 26.68
CA GLU A 416 3.14 28.72 27.71
C GLU A 416 4.65 28.99 27.54
N PRO A 417 5.13 30.26 27.56
CA PRO A 417 6.54 30.57 27.33
C PRO A 417 7.42 29.99 28.45
N GLN A 418 8.39 29.15 28.08
CA GLN A 418 9.36 28.58 29.03
C GLN A 418 10.28 29.67 29.61
N PRO A 419 10.58 29.66 30.92
CA PRO A 419 11.43 30.68 31.54
C PRO A 419 12.88 30.59 31.04
N THR A 420 13.51 31.73 30.74
CA THR A 420 14.93 31.78 30.35
C THR A 420 15.85 31.66 31.57
N PRO A 421 16.84 30.75 31.58
CA PRO A 421 17.75 30.60 32.71
C PRO A 421 18.58 31.87 32.99
N THR A 422 18.77 32.20 34.26
CA THR A 422 19.53 33.37 34.73
C THR A 422 20.46 33.00 35.88
N LEU A 423 21.57 33.73 36.03
CA LEU A 423 22.52 33.59 37.14
C LEU A 423 22.73 34.91 37.87
N THR A 424 23.01 34.80 39.17
CA THR A 424 23.36 35.89 40.08
C THR A 424 24.48 35.43 41.00
N LEU A 425 25.37 36.35 41.38
CA LEU A 425 26.49 36.08 42.28
C LEU A 425 26.37 36.94 43.53
N THR A 426 26.80 36.40 44.68
CA THR A 426 26.84 37.18 45.93
C THR A 426 27.88 38.30 45.90
N ALA A 427 28.90 38.18 45.05
CA ALA A 427 29.91 39.20 44.80
C ALA A 427 30.39 39.12 43.34
N SER A 428 30.71 40.27 42.75
CA SER A 428 31.26 40.34 41.39
C SER A 428 32.76 40.07 41.32
N SER A 429 33.42 39.85 42.47
CA SER A 429 34.83 39.47 42.55
C SER A 429 35.11 38.46 43.66
N VAL A 430 36.13 37.63 43.44
CA VAL A 430 36.56 36.58 44.38
C VAL A 430 38.07 36.38 44.25
N ARG A 431 38.74 35.98 45.33
CA ARG A 431 40.18 35.67 45.31
C ARG A 431 40.40 34.28 44.72
N ALA A 432 41.49 34.08 43.96
CA ALA A 432 41.92 32.75 43.56
C ALA A 432 42.14 31.87 44.80
N GLY A 433 41.58 30.66 44.79
CA GLY A 433 41.47 29.81 45.98
C GLY A 433 40.45 30.35 46.97
N GLY A 434 39.34 30.92 46.50
CA GLY A 434 38.24 31.48 47.29
C GLY A 434 36.91 30.90 46.86
N ASP A 435 35.90 31.01 47.70
CA ASP A 435 34.54 30.51 47.44
C ASP A 435 33.62 31.63 46.96
N ILE A 436 32.81 31.35 45.93
CA ILE A 436 31.76 32.24 45.45
C ILE A 436 30.40 31.54 45.53
N THR A 437 29.39 32.25 46.02
CA THR A 437 28.02 31.73 46.02
C THR A 437 27.28 32.19 44.77
N VAL A 438 26.71 31.23 44.06
CA VAL A 438 25.92 31.43 42.85
C VAL A 438 24.46 31.03 43.12
N SER A 439 23.53 31.82 42.59
CA SER A 439 22.10 31.51 42.57
C SER A 439 21.56 31.69 41.17
N GLY A 440 20.64 30.82 40.75
CA GLY A 440 20.05 30.85 39.42
C GLY A 440 18.59 30.45 39.40
N SER A 441 17.87 30.86 38.37
CA SER A 441 16.44 30.53 38.18
C SER A 441 16.11 30.36 36.71
N GLY A 442 15.05 29.59 36.41
CA GLY A 442 14.62 29.30 35.03
C GLY A 442 15.26 28.05 34.42
N PHE A 443 15.89 27.20 35.24
CA PHE A 443 16.42 25.89 34.83
C PHE A 443 15.32 24.82 34.88
N ALA A 444 15.51 23.69 34.19
CA ALA A 444 14.53 22.62 34.25
C ALA A 444 14.49 22.01 35.67
N PRO A 445 13.31 21.67 36.22
CA PRO A 445 13.18 21.04 37.53
C PRO A 445 14.06 19.78 37.67
N GLY A 446 14.92 19.73 38.69
CA GLY A 446 15.82 18.60 38.93
C GLY A 446 17.06 18.52 38.03
N GLU A 447 17.27 19.51 37.16
CA GLU A 447 18.41 19.54 36.23
C GLU A 447 19.75 19.68 36.98
N VAL A 448 20.73 18.86 36.61
CA VAL A 448 22.12 18.99 37.09
C VAL A 448 22.89 19.91 36.15
N VAL A 449 23.21 21.11 36.63
CA VAL A 449 23.86 22.18 35.87
C VAL A 449 25.35 22.22 36.23
N ALA A 450 26.22 22.06 35.24
CA ALA A 450 27.67 22.17 35.44
C ALA A 450 28.12 23.63 35.36
N PHE A 451 29.13 24.00 36.16
CA PHE A 451 29.68 25.35 36.21
C PHE A 451 31.13 25.36 35.76
N GLU A 452 31.45 26.31 34.89
CA GLU A 452 32.78 26.48 34.33
C GLU A 452 33.17 27.97 34.33
N LEU A 453 34.42 28.24 34.70
CA LEU A 453 35.00 29.57 34.56
C LEU A 453 35.69 29.66 33.19
N ARG A 454 35.19 30.56 32.33
CA ARG A 454 35.68 30.75 30.97
C ARG A 454 36.60 31.97 30.85
N SER A 455 37.88 31.66 30.62
CA SER A 455 38.91 32.46 29.95
C SER A 455 39.95 31.51 29.33
N ASP A 456 40.34 30.49 30.11
CA ASP A 456 40.85 29.17 29.77
C ASP A 456 39.98 28.21 30.60
N PRO A 457 39.21 27.27 30.00
CA PRO A 457 38.12 26.57 30.70
C PRO A 457 38.56 25.86 32.00
N ILE A 458 38.03 26.31 33.14
CA ILE A 458 38.25 25.68 34.44
C ILE A 458 36.90 25.19 34.99
N ALA A 459 36.75 23.87 35.10
CA ALA A 459 35.56 23.26 35.70
C ALA A 459 35.50 23.53 37.22
N LEU A 460 34.33 23.96 37.70
CA LEU A 460 34.11 24.34 39.11
C LEU A 460 33.18 23.39 39.87
N GLY A 461 32.54 22.45 39.18
CA GLY A 461 31.59 21.48 39.76
C GLY A 461 30.18 21.64 39.15
N SER A 462 29.18 21.08 39.83
CA SER A 462 27.77 21.18 39.40
C SER A 462 26.84 21.47 40.57
N LEU A 463 25.68 22.06 40.26
CA LEU A 463 24.56 22.27 41.18
C LEU A 463 23.28 21.72 40.56
N THR A 464 22.36 21.23 41.38
CA THR A 464 21.07 20.71 40.90
C THR A 464 19.98 21.74 41.15
N ALA A 465 19.16 22.02 40.14
CA ALA A 465 17.97 22.85 40.26
C ALA A 465 16.89 22.12 41.07
N ASP A 466 16.23 22.84 41.97
CA ASP A 466 15.06 22.34 42.68
C ASP A 466 13.85 22.17 41.76
N GLN A 467 12.73 21.70 42.31
CA GLN A 467 11.52 21.45 41.53
C GLN A 467 10.89 22.74 40.95
N SER A 468 11.32 23.91 41.42
CA SER A 468 10.89 25.22 40.90
C SER A 468 11.86 25.79 39.86
N GLY A 469 12.89 25.04 39.46
CA GLY A 469 13.90 25.48 38.50
C GLY A 469 14.90 26.49 39.07
N ARG A 470 15.04 26.54 40.41
CA ARG A 470 16.02 27.38 41.10
C ARG A 470 17.21 26.57 41.57
N LEU A 471 18.40 27.12 41.43
CA LEU A 471 19.63 26.52 41.96
C LEU A 471 20.37 27.52 42.85
N GLY A 472 21.11 27.01 43.82
CA GLY A 472 21.91 27.83 44.72
C GLY A 472 23.00 27.00 45.37
N GLY A 473 24.23 27.53 45.39
CA GLY A 473 25.34 26.81 45.99
C GLY A 473 26.65 27.58 45.93
N THR A 474 27.67 27.02 46.57
CA THR A 474 28.99 27.61 46.66
C THR A 474 29.96 26.86 45.76
N LEU A 475 30.68 27.59 44.92
CA LEU A 475 31.70 27.06 44.01
C LEU A 475 33.08 27.60 44.42
N ARG A 476 34.07 26.71 44.50
CA ARG A 476 35.45 27.08 44.82
C ARG A 476 36.20 27.47 43.56
N ILE A 477 36.69 28.70 43.49
CA ILE A 477 37.63 29.11 42.44
C ILE A 477 39.01 28.52 42.76
N PRO A 478 39.64 27.74 41.86
CA PRO A 478 40.96 27.15 42.12
C PRO A 478 42.03 28.21 42.43
N ALA A 479 43.01 27.85 43.27
CA ALA A 479 44.13 28.75 43.59
C ALA A 479 45.04 29.05 42.39
N SER A 480 44.99 28.20 41.36
CA SER A 480 45.69 28.35 40.08
C SER A 480 44.94 29.21 39.06
N ALA A 481 43.71 29.66 39.35
CA ALA A 481 42.92 30.46 38.42
C ALA A 481 43.65 31.80 38.12
N PRO A 482 43.83 32.18 36.84
CA PRO A 482 44.47 33.43 36.49
C PRO A 482 43.73 34.63 37.11
N ALA A 483 44.46 35.62 37.62
CA ALA A 483 43.85 36.87 38.06
C ALA A 483 43.39 37.68 36.83
N GLY A 484 42.18 38.23 36.87
CA GLY A 484 41.60 39.01 35.79
C GLY A 484 40.10 38.82 35.62
N ALA A 485 39.57 39.30 34.49
CA ALA A 485 38.18 39.17 34.12
C ALA A 485 37.86 37.77 33.57
N HIS A 486 36.79 37.16 34.07
CA HIS A 486 36.31 35.85 33.65
C HIS A 486 34.79 35.86 33.44
N THR A 487 34.29 34.84 32.73
CA THR A 487 32.85 34.57 32.64
C THR A 487 32.54 33.25 33.33
N LEU A 488 31.66 33.26 34.33
CA LEU A 488 31.10 32.04 34.88
C LEU A 488 29.93 31.61 33.99
N VAL A 489 29.94 30.38 33.50
CA VAL A 489 28.84 29.80 32.70
C VAL A 489 28.18 28.63 33.40
N ALA A 490 26.86 28.56 33.28
CA ALA A 490 26.04 27.40 33.61
C ALA A 490 25.81 26.57 32.33
N LEU A 491 26.15 25.29 32.40
CA LEU A 491 26.10 24.35 31.29
C LEU A 491 25.06 23.27 31.55
N GLY A 492 24.12 23.12 30.62
CA GLY A 492 23.15 22.04 30.61
C GLY A 492 23.69 20.77 29.95
N ALA A 493 22.80 19.81 29.70
CA ALA A 493 23.14 18.59 28.96
C ALA A 493 23.83 18.91 27.61
N GLY A 494 24.88 18.15 27.28
CA GLY A 494 25.67 18.38 26.05
C GLY A 494 26.58 19.61 26.09
N ALA A 495 26.86 20.18 27.27
CA ALA A 495 27.71 21.36 27.48
C ALA A 495 27.19 22.65 26.80
N THR A 496 25.87 22.77 26.64
CA THR A 496 25.21 23.97 26.12
C THR A 496 25.18 25.07 27.17
N VAL A 497 25.56 26.31 26.80
CA VAL A 497 25.51 27.46 27.73
C VAL A 497 24.07 27.89 27.93
N GLN A 498 23.56 27.71 29.14
CA GLN A 498 22.19 28.07 29.51
C GLN A 498 22.10 29.46 30.12
N ALA A 499 23.13 29.87 30.86
CA ALA A 499 23.26 31.22 31.41
C ALA A 499 24.74 31.56 31.68
N SER A 500 25.06 32.85 31.71
CA SER A 500 26.41 33.32 31.98
C SER A 500 26.42 34.62 32.78
N ILE A 501 27.48 34.84 33.55
CA ILE A 501 27.67 36.05 34.35
C ILE A 501 29.16 36.40 34.49
N ALA A 502 29.50 37.68 34.42
CA ALA A 502 30.87 38.15 34.56
C ALA A 502 31.34 38.10 36.03
N ILE A 503 32.61 37.74 36.24
CA ILE A 503 33.25 37.71 37.55
C ILE A 503 34.73 38.12 37.46
N GLN A 504 35.24 38.82 38.48
CA GLN A 504 36.64 39.20 38.59
C GLN A 504 37.39 38.28 39.56
N VAL A 505 38.46 37.63 39.11
CA VAL A 505 39.33 36.82 39.97
C VAL A 505 40.55 37.65 40.39
N THR A 506 40.78 37.80 41.70
CA THR A 506 41.93 38.53 42.25
C THR A 506 43.06 37.59 42.68
N ALA A 507 44.31 38.05 42.63
CA ALA A 507 45.49 37.22 42.88
C ALA A 507 45.54 36.67 44.31
N ALA A 508 46.11 35.47 44.47
CA ALA A 508 46.42 34.94 45.79
C ALA A 508 47.58 35.73 46.43
N ALA A 509 47.49 36.02 47.73
CA ALA A 509 48.52 36.71 48.51
C ALA A 509 49.84 35.89 48.52
N ALA A 510 50.96 36.54 48.19
CA ALA A 510 52.28 35.93 48.16
C ALA A 510 52.79 35.59 49.57
N THR A 511 53.08 34.32 49.84
CA THR A 511 53.91 33.91 50.98
C THR A 511 55.37 34.23 50.66
N GLY A 512 56.01 35.04 51.53
CA GLY A 512 57.31 35.67 51.30
C GLY A 512 58.45 34.71 50.90
N ALA A 513 59.28 35.22 49.99
CA ALA A 513 60.46 34.58 49.42
C ALA A 513 61.55 34.30 50.47
N ALA A 514 62.10 33.07 50.45
CA ALA A 514 63.28 32.70 51.22
C ALA A 514 64.56 32.85 50.36
N VAL A 515 65.57 33.45 50.98
CA VAL A 515 66.86 33.87 50.43
C VAL A 515 67.75 32.68 50.08
N THR A 516 68.47 32.82 48.97
CA THR A 516 69.39 31.86 48.35
C THR A 516 70.77 31.75 49.02
N GLY A 517 71.27 30.50 49.09
CA GLY A 517 72.70 30.16 48.92
C GLY A 517 73.26 29.17 49.95
N PRO A 518 74.40 28.48 49.67
CA PRO A 518 74.81 27.83 48.40
C PRO A 518 75.44 26.41 48.61
N ALA A 519 75.90 25.78 47.51
CA ALA A 519 76.81 24.58 47.42
C ALA A 519 76.17 23.20 47.78
N THR A 520 76.45 22.03 47.16
CA THR A 520 77.46 21.56 46.21
C THR A 520 77.06 20.17 45.68
N ALA A 521 77.45 19.90 44.42
CA ALA A 521 77.86 18.64 43.77
C ALA A 521 77.38 17.24 44.23
N ALA A 522 76.87 16.51 43.22
CA ALA A 522 77.10 15.10 42.89
C ALA A 522 76.67 14.00 43.89
N ASP A 523 75.79 13.09 43.48
CA ASP A 523 76.19 11.71 43.12
C ASP A 523 75.00 10.91 42.55
N ARG A 524 75.37 9.81 41.91
CA ARG A 524 74.65 8.80 41.13
C ARG A 524 73.62 7.92 41.89
N LEU A 525 72.67 7.41 41.09
CA LEU A 525 72.16 6.01 40.97
C LEU A 525 71.48 5.24 42.14
N ALA A 526 70.64 4.30 41.69
CA ALA A 526 70.06 3.07 42.28
C ALA A 526 68.80 3.24 43.16
N ASP A 527 67.62 2.67 42.86
CA ASP A 527 67.19 1.28 42.55
C ASP A 527 66.68 0.50 43.80
N THR A 528 65.73 -0.41 43.53
CA THR A 528 65.02 -1.42 44.35
C THR A 528 63.76 -0.91 45.06
N GLY A 529 62.54 -1.43 44.83
CA GLY A 529 62.08 -2.83 44.81
C GLY A 529 61.34 -3.10 46.14
N GLY A 530 60.20 -3.77 46.26
CA GLY A 530 59.32 -4.46 45.32
C GLY A 530 58.00 -4.87 46.02
N ASP A 531 56.98 -5.10 45.19
CA ASP A 531 56.05 -6.24 45.14
C ASP A 531 55.39 -6.91 46.37
N VAL A 532 54.05 -6.68 46.45
CA VAL A 532 52.85 -7.58 46.53
C VAL A 532 52.73 -8.70 47.61
N PRO A 533 51.50 -9.16 48.00
CA PRO A 533 50.38 -9.66 47.16
C PRO A 533 49.02 -8.99 47.50
N GLY A 534 47.94 -9.04 46.71
CA GLY A 534 47.55 -9.95 45.64
C GLY A 534 46.09 -10.37 45.86
N ALA A 535 45.15 -9.74 45.15
CA ALA A 535 43.79 -10.22 44.81
C ALA A 535 43.22 -9.20 43.78
N ALA A 536 43.54 -9.39 42.50
CA ALA A 536 42.67 -9.97 41.46
C ALA A 536 41.56 -8.99 40.99
N LEU A 537 41.88 -8.10 40.04
CA LEU A 537 41.69 -8.20 38.56
C LEU A 537 40.28 -7.72 38.13
N LEU A 538 40.17 -6.51 37.55
CA LEU A 538 40.10 -6.19 36.10
C LEU A 538 38.97 -6.99 35.41
N THR A 539 38.01 -6.46 34.66
CA THR A 539 37.96 -5.31 33.73
C THR A 539 36.57 -5.35 33.10
N GLY A 540 36.14 -4.25 32.47
CA GLY A 540 35.40 -4.36 31.21
C GLY A 540 33.88 -4.45 31.30
N LEU A 541 33.25 -3.35 30.90
CA LEU A 541 32.29 -3.30 29.81
C LEU A 541 31.70 -4.66 29.38
N PHE A 542 30.41 -4.90 29.66
CA PHE A 542 29.62 -5.87 28.90
C PHE A 542 28.17 -5.41 28.70
N LEU A 543 27.72 -5.68 27.47
CA LEU A 543 26.44 -5.38 26.83
C LEU A 543 25.28 -6.22 27.37
N ALA A 544 24.08 -5.64 27.27
CA ALA A 544 22.80 -6.23 26.85
C ALA A 544 22.17 -7.47 27.55
N ILE A 545 20.82 -7.39 27.60
CA ILE A 545 19.79 -8.44 27.75
C ILE A 545 19.37 -8.84 29.17
N VAL A 546 18.13 -8.47 29.56
CA VAL A 546 16.99 -9.32 30.04
C VAL A 546 15.72 -8.42 29.96
N GLY A 547 14.56 -8.80 29.41
CA GLY A 547 14.12 -10.11 28.98
C GLY A 547 12.82 -10.11 28.16
N LEU A 548 12.74 -11.15 27.33
CA LEU A 548 11.59 -11.73 26.64
C LEU A 548 10.55 -12.29 27.66
N ALA A 549 9.25 -12.08 27.39
CA ALA A 549 8.09 -12.97 27.61
C ALA A 549 6.81 -12.09 27.56
N LEU A 550 5.89 -12.17 26.61
CA LEU A 550 4.95 -13.26 26.28
C LEU A 550 4.39 -12.97 24.86
N VAL A 551 4.56 -13.85 23.88
CA VAL A 551 3.62 -14.94 23.50
C VAL A 551 2.21 -14.44 23.11
N ARG A 552 1.99 -14.36 21.79
CA ARG A 552 1.03 -15.19 21.01
C ARG A 552 -0.47 -15.11 21.40
N ARG A 553 -1.29 -14.89 20.35
CA ARG A 553 -2.78 -14.94 20.21
C ARG A 553 -3.46 -13.56 20.30
N ARG A 554 -4.39 -13.15 19.43
CA ARG A 554 -5.15 -13.86 18.37
C ARG A 554 -5.88 -12.79 17.52
N ARG A 555 -5.87 -12.95 16.19
CA ARG A 555 -7.09 -12.79 15.38
C ARG A 555 -8.03 -13.97 15.71
N VAL A 556 -9.33 -13.71 15.92
CA VAL A 556 -10.54 -14.51 15.55
C VAL A 556 -11.74 -13.58 15.82
N HIS A 557 -12.35 -13.00 14.76
CA HIS A 557 -13.72 -13.26 14.26
C HIS A 557 -14.88 -12.91 15.19
N GLY A 558 -15.69 -11.96 14.71
CA GLY A 558 -17.14 -12.00 14.72
C GLY A 558 -17.58 -11.64 13.32
#